data_AF-A0A7V7DR62-F1
#
_entry.id   AF-A0A7V7DR62-F1
#
_cell.length_a   1.000
_cell.length_b   1.000
_cell.length_c   1.000
_cell.angle_alpha   90.00
_cell.angle_beta   90.00
_cell.angle_gamma   90.00
#
_symmetry.space_group_name_H-M   'P 1'
#
loop_
_entity.id
_entity.type
_entity.pdbx_description
1 polymer ?
#
loop_
_entity_poly.entity_id
_entity_poly.type
_entity_poly.pdbx_seq_one_letter_code
_entity_poly.pdbx_strand_id
1 'polypeptide(L)'
;TEEGEERRVWHALVTQQATSGFRQIFVSDGRLVVTRLTQRPPGELSAGAVALLIERELRSSISYIKRLGYTDFDRLDLVVLADPEVCAAVESRELPVTTLTAHTPRQAGEILDYGEVGPEDSPYSDVLHAACLAAKRRPIVVLPTEKFRDRSNTDRAFRAGFVSAAALTLFTLLYVGSLLFDAYDTQTEADVLTAQMATEQQALDLARNKVKGFAIPLDDLLLVGQSEESFAKHQINPTNLLRSLAGTLEPSYRLVRLTYAVPAPQQANSGGATPVKRGFPGFGGDNKKEAETLFELRFTVRFSGDRSQPELIIQQAKDLKDRLARAMPDHEVSVVQLPLNQMRNQVLEGNTAVGLPTGIPTADYLVRKRL
;
A
#
# COMPACT_ATOMS: atom_id res chain seq x y z
N THR A 1 -22.39 -30.58 61.96
CA THR A 1 -22.66 -30.94 60.57
C THR A 1 -21.39 -31.52 60.03
N GLU A 2 -21.27 -32.85 60.11
CA GLU A 2 -20.19 -33.59 59.48
C GLU A 2 -20.31 -33.36 57.97
N GLU A 3 -19.32 -32.69 57.38
CA GLU A 3 -19.18 -32.64 55.93
C GLU A 3 -19.10 -34.10 55.46
N GLY A 4 -20.14 -34.54 54.74
CA GLY A 4 -20.21 -35.91 54.24
C GLY A 4 -18.99 -36.18 53.39
N GLU A 5 -18.10 -37.04 53.89
CA GLU A 5 -16.91 -37.48 53.19
C GLU A 5 -17.35 -38.02 51.83
N GLU A 6 -16.97 -37.31 50.76
CA GLU A 6 -17.36 -37.66 49.40
C GLU A 6 -16.71 -39.01 49.06
N ARG A 7 -17.54 -40.07 49.00
CA ARG A 7 -17.06 -41.44 48.74
C ARG A 7 -16.33 -41.48 47.41
N ARG A 8 -15.08 -41.93 47.41
CA ARG A 8 -14.30 -42.01 46.18
C ARG A 8 -14.86 -43.12 45.29
N VAL A 9 -14.83 -42.87 43.98
CA VAL A 9 -15.26 -43.85 42.98
C VAL A 9 -14.04 -44.41 42.27
N TRP A 10 -13.87 -45.72 42.43
CA TRP A 10 -12.84 -46.50 41.78
C TRP A 10 -13.43 -47.27 40.61
N HIS A 11 -12.70 -47.29 39.50
CA HIS A 11 -13.06 -48.06 38.33
C HIS A 11 -12.00 -49.12 38.10
N ALA A 12 -12.44 -50.37 37.96
CA ALA A 12 -11.60 -51.50 37.60
C ALA A 12 -12.02 -52.00 36.22
N LEU A 13 -11.04 -52.20 35.36
CA LEU A 13 -11.22 -52.84 34.06
C LEU A 13 -10.38 -54.10 34.01
N VAL A 14 -11.02 -55.25 33.80
CA VAL A 14 -10.36 -56.54 33.59
C VAL A 14 -10.56 -56.93 32.13
N THR A 15 -9.46 -57.14 31.42
CA THR A 15 -9.46 -57.55 30.02
C THR A 15 -8.64 -58.81 29.85
N GLN A 16 -9.02 -59.66 28.89
CA GLN A 16 -8.18 -60.76 28.46
C GLN A 16 -7.38 -60.34 27.21
N GLN A 17 -6.09 -60.66 27.18
CA GLN A 17 -5.14 -60.31 26.14
C GLN A 17 -4.52 -61.61 25.60
N ALA A 18 -4.37 -61.71 24.28
CA ALA A 18 -3.87 -62.91 23.62
C ALA A 18 -2.45 -63.30 24.07
N THR A 19 -1.61 -62.31 24.39
CA THR A 19 -0.18 -62.51 24.70
C THR A 19 0.13 -62.61 26.19
N SER A 20 -0.68 -62.00 27.06
CA SER A 20 -0.32 -61.79 28.49
C SER A 20 -1.33 -62.36 29.48
N GLY A 21 -2.44 -62.94 29.02
CA GLY A 21 -3.49 -63.43 29.91
C GLY A 21 -4.42 -62.29 30.32
N PHE A 22 -4.57 -62.05 31.62
CA PHE A 22 -5.47 -61.01 32.13
C PHE A 22 -4.72 -59.73 32.46
N ARG A 23 -5.28 -58.60 32.03
CA ARG A 23 -4.82 -57.27 32.40
C ARG A 23 -5.91 -56.61 33.25
N GLN A 24 -5.52 -56.16 34.43
CA GLN A 24 -6.36 -55.40 35.34
C GLN A 24 -5.87 -53.96 35.40
N ILE A 25 -6.76 -53.00 35.20
CA ILE A 25 -6.48 -51.56 35.19
C ILE A 25 -7.37 -50.93 36.25
N PHE A 26 -6.79 -50.23 37.20
CA PHE A 26 -7.52 -49.50 38.23
C PHE A 26 -7.32 -48.00 38.06
N VAL A 27 -8.43 -47.26 38.08
CA VAL A 27 -8.48 -45.81 37.91
C VAL A 27 -9.27 -45.21 39.08
N SER A 28 -8.78 -44.10 39.62
CA SER A 28 -9.47 -43.29 40.63
C SER A 28 -9.32 -41.82 40.25
N ASP A 29 -10.41 -41.05 40.33
CA ASP A 29 -10.44 -39.62 39.98
C ASP A 29 -9.86 -39.30 38.58
N GLY A 30 -10.16 -40.17 37.61
CA GLY A 30 -9.66 -40.05 36.24
C GLY A 30 -8.16 -40.30 36.06
N ARG A 31 -7.46 -40.75 37.10
CA ARG A 31 -6.02 -41.07 37.08
C ARG A 31 -5.79 -42.57 37.15
N LEU A 32 -4.87 -43.06 36.32
CA LEU A 32 -4.39 -44.43 36.40
C LEU A 32 -3.66 -44.63 37.73
N VAL A 33 -4.13 -45.58 38.54
CA VAL A 33 -3.54 -45.90 39.84
C VAL A 33 -2.61 -47.09 39.73
N VAL A 34 -3.11 -48.22 39.21
CA VAL A 34 -2.31 -49.43 39.05
C VAL A 34 -2.75 -50.21 37.83
N THR A 35 -1.78 -50.87 37.18
CA THR A 35 -2.04 -51.92 36.20
C THR A 35 -1.34 -53.19 36.64
N ARG A 36 -2.04 -54.33 36.58
CA ARG A 36 -1.50 -55.65 36.90
C ARG A 36 -1.74 -56.61 35.75
N LEU A 37 -0.72 -57.42 35.45
CA LEU A 37 -0.84 -58.53 34.51
C LEU A 37 -0.85 -59.83 35.30
N THR A 38 -1.79 -60.71 34.99
CA THR A 38 -1.83 -62.07 35.51
C THR A 38 -1.85 -63.05 34.34
N GLN A 39 -0.89 -63.96 34.31
CA GLN A 39 -0.82 -64.99 33.29
C GLN A 39 -2.05 -65.90 33.37
N ARG A 40 -2.63 -66.23 32.21
CA ARG A 40 -3.63 -67.29 32.11
C ARG A 40 -2.91 -68.64 32.29
N PRO A 41 -3.42 -69.55 33.14
CA PRO A 41 -2.88 -70.90 33.23
C PRO A 41 -2.86 -71.58 31.85
N PRO A 42 -1.85 -72.41 31.55
CA PRO A 42 -1.80 -73.13 30.27
C PRO A 42 -2.98 -74.09 30.15
N GLY A 43 -3.49 -74.26 28.92
CA GLY A 43 -4.61 -75.14 28.60
C GLY A 43 -5.95 -74.42 28.43
N GLU A 44 -6.93 -75.14 27.89
CA GLU A 44 -8.31 -74.67 27.79
C GLU A 44 -8.97 -74.76 29.17
N LEU A 45 -9.39 -73.61 29.69
CA LEU A 45 -10.13 -73.51 30.95
C LEU A 45 -11.60 -73.30 30.63
N SER A 46 -12.48 -73.96 31.39
CA SER A 46 -13.91 -73.68 31.34
C SER A 46 -14.21 -72.24 31.75
N ALA A 47 -15.32 -71.68 31.28
CA ALA A 47 -15.74 -70.32 31.61
C ALA A 47 -15.83 -70.08 33.12
N GLY A 48 -16.35 -71.06 33.88
CA GLY A 48 -16.41 -70.99 35.34
C GLY A 48 -15.02 -70.97 36.01
N ALA A 49 -14.05 -71.71 35.48
CA ALA A 49 -12.68 -71.70 35.99
C ALA A 49 -11.98 -70.35 35.72
N VAL A 50 -12.24 -69.75 34.55
CA VAL A 50 -11.77 -68.39 34.22
C VAL A 50 -12.39 -67.35 35.15
N ALA A 51 -13.71 -67.42 35.37
CA ALA A 51 -14.41 -66.51 36.29
C ALA A 51 -13.89 -66.62 37.74
N LEU A 52 -13.57 -67.84 38.20
CA LEU A 52 -12.90 -68.08 39.50
C LEU A 52 -11.53 -67.42 39.57
N LEU A 53 -10.76 -67.51 38.50
CA LEU A 53 -9.46 -66.86 38.43
C LEU A 53 -9.60 -65.33 38.45
N ILE A 54 -10.55 -64.75 37.71
CA ILE A 54 -10.83 -63.30 37.73
C ILE A 54 -11.17 -62.84 39.15
N GLU A 55 -12.07 -63.54 39.85
CA GLU A 55 -12.42 -63.23 41.24
C GLU A 55 -11.19 -63.27 42.17
N ARG A 56 -10.42 -64.37 42.11
CA ARG A 56 -9.25 -64.55 42.97
C ARG A 56 -8.23 -63.43 42.77
N GLU A 57 -7.96 -63.08 41.52
CA GLU A 57 -7.02 -62.01 41.18
C GLU A 57 -7.57 -60.64 41.56
N LEU A 58 -8.88 -60.40 41.40
CA LEU A 58 -9.53 -59.17 41.83
C LEU A 58 -9.42 -58.99 43.35
N ARG A 59 -9.73 -60.01 44.17
CA ARG A 59 -9.57 -59.97 45.63
C ARG A 59 -8.13 -59.67 46.04
N SER A 60 -7.17 -60.26 45.33
CA SER A 60 -5.74 -59.99 45.51
C SER A 60 -5.39 -58.53 45.17
N SER A 61 -5.92 -57.99 44.08
CA SER A 61 -5.69 -56.60 43.66
C SER A 61 -6.40 -55.58 44.54
N ILE A 62 -7.59 -55.89 45.09
CA ILE A 62 -8.27 -55.05 46.10
C ILE A 62 -7.37 -54.86 47.32
N SER A 63 -6.75 -55.95 47.80
CA SER A 63 -5.80 -55.87 48.91
C SER A 63 -4.59 -54.97 48.59
N TYR A 64 -4.21 -54.87 47.32
CA TYR A 64 -3.16 -53.94 46.88
C TYR A 64 -3.65 -52.49 46.86
N ILE A 65 -4.79 -52.19 46.22
CA ILE A 65 -5.31 -50.80 46.15
C ILE A 65 -5.76 -50.26 47.51
N LYS A 66 -6.08 -51.12 48.49
CA LYS A 66 -6.28 -50.69 49.89
C LYS A 66 -5.08 -49.92 50.44
N ARG A 67 -3.86 -50.31 50.05
CA ARG A 67 -2.61 -49.58 50.41
C ARG A 67 -2.45 -48.26 49.68
N LEU A 68 -3.20 -48.05 48.59
CA LEU A 68 -3.20 -46.83 47.78
C LEU A 68 -4.38 -45.90 48.14
N GLY A 69 -5.11 -46.22 49.21
CA GLY A 69 -6.19 -45.38 49.74
C GLY A 69 -7.60 -45.83 49.39
N TYR A 70 -7.80 -47.02 48.79
CA TYR A 70 -9.13 -47.62 48.69
C TYR A 70 -9.61 -48.09 50.07
N THR A 71 -10.83 -47.75 50.43
CA THR A 71 -11.49 -48.19 51.68
C THR A 71 -12.73 -49.02 51.37
N ASP A 72 -13.22 -49.78 52.36
CA ASP A 72 -14.46 -50.56 52.19
C ASP A 72 -15.73 -49.69 52.09
N PHE A 73 -15.61 -48.38 52.33
CA PHE A 73 -16.70 -47.41 52.14
C PHE A 73 -16.70 -46.79 50.74
N ASP A 74 -15.61 -46.95 49.97
CA ASP A 74 -15.51 -46.45 48.61
C ASP A 74 -16.35 -47.30 47.64
N ARG A 75 -16.73 -46.70 46.52
CA ARG A 75 -17.42 -47.39 45.44
C ARG A 75 -16.40 -48.02 44.49
N LEU A 76 -16.57 -49.29 44.14
CA LEU A 76 -15.74 -49.99 43.16
C LEU A 76 -16.59 -50.53 42.01
N ASP A 77 -16.44 -49.92 40.84
CA ASP A 77 -17.15 -50.30 39.62
C ASP A 77 -16.24 -51.18 38.76
N LEU A 78 -16.65 -52.41 38.51
CA LEU A 78 -15.89 -53.39 37.74
C LEU A 78 -16.49 -53.60 36.35
N VAL A 79 -15.67 -53.41 35.32
CA VAL A 79 -15.94 -53.81 33.96
C VAL A 79 -15.07 -55.00 33.59
N VAL A 80 -15.68 -56.06 33.07
CA VAL A 80 -14.98 -57.26 32.59
C VAL A 80 -15.20 -57.42 31.10
N LEU A 81 -14.10 -57.54 30.35
CA LEU A 81 -14.11 -57.85 28.92
C LEU A 81 -13.58 -59.28 28.69
N ALA A 82 -14.48 -60.18 28.29
CA ALA A 82 -14.19 -61.59 28.07
C ALA A 82 -15.12 -62.20 27.00
N ASP A 83 -15.00 -63.50 26.72
CA ASP A 83 -15.97 -64.19 25.86
C ASP A 83 -17.36 -64.25 26.52
N PRO A 84 -18.43 -64.50 25.73
CA PRO A 84 -19.81 -64.49 26.25
C PRO A 84 -20.05 -65.45 27.42
N GLU A 85 -19.46 -66.65 27.39
CA GLU A 85 -19.66 -67.65 28.44
C GLU A 85 -18.98 -67.24 29.75
N VAL A 86 -17.78 -66.66 29.66
CA VAL A 86 -17.08 -66.09 30.82
C VAL A 86 -17.83 -64.89 31.38
N CYS A 87 -18.41 -64.02 30.53
CA CYS A 87 -19.22 -62.90 31.00
C CYS A 87 -20.39 -63.38 31.86
N ALA A 88 -21.18 -64.34 31.36
CA ALA A 88 -22.28 -64.92 32.11
C ALA A 88 -21.80 -65.61 33.41
N ALA A 89 -20.68 -66.33 33.34
CA ALA A 89 -20.09 -66.98 34.51
C ALA A 89 -19.64 -65.96 35.57
N VAL A 90 -19.09 -64.81 35.18
CA VAL A 90 -18.66 -63.74 36.08
C VAL A 90 -19.87 -63.03 36.71
N GLU A 91 -20.91 -62.74 35.94
CA GLU A 91 -22.15 -62.10 36.42
C GLU A 91 -22.91 -62.93 37.45
N SER A 92 -22.83 -64.26 37.35
CA SER A 92 -23.44 -65.18 38.33
C SER A 92 -22.73 -65.22 39.69
N ARG A 93 -21.60 -64.51 39.86
CA ARG A 93 -20.73 -64.63 41.03
C ARG A 93 -20.77 -63.39 41.90
N GLU A 94 -20.75 -63.60 43.21
CA GLU A 94 -20.68 -62.53 44.20
C GLU A 94 -19.25 -62.00 44.31
N LEU A 95 -18.97 -60.91 43.60
CA LEU A 95 -17.70 -60.20 43.63
C LEU A 95 -17.71 -59.09 44.69
N PRO A 96 -16.56 -58.78 45.32
CA PRO A 96 -16.42 -57.68 46.28
C PRO A 96 -16.34 -56.32 45.57
N VAL A 97 -17.37 -55.97 44.79
CA VAL A 97 -17.48 -54.75 43.98
C VAL A 97 -18.86 -54.14 44.18
N THR A 98 -19.00 -52.83 43.95
CA THR A 98 -20.28 -52.13 44.07
C THR A 98 -21.16 -52.35 42.84
N THR A 99 -20.58 -52.25 41.65
CA THR A 99 -21.27 -52.55 40.39
C THR A 99 -20.41 -53.45 39.52
N LEU A 100 -21.06 -54.35 38.80
CA LEU A 100 -20.42 -55.24 37.84
C LEU A 100 -21.07 -55.05 36.47
N THR A 101 -20.23 -54.97 35.44
CA THR A 101 -20.68 -55.00 34.05
C THR A 101 -19.74 -55.90 33.26
N ALA A 102 -20.28 -56.90 32.58
CA ALA A 102 -19.51 -57.79 31.72
C ALA A 102 -19.94 -57.63 30.27
N HIS A 103 -18.96 -57.47 29.37
CA HIS A 103 -19.20 -57.29 27.94
C HIS A 103 -18.18 -58.08 27.14
N THR A 104 -18.54 -58.49 25.93
CA THR A 104 -17.53 -58.95 24.97
C THR A 104 -16.72 -57.76 24.46
N PRO A 105 -15.48 -57.97 23.97
CA PRO A 105 -14.72 -56.93 23.29
C PRO A 105 -15.53 -56.25 22.18
N ARG A 106 -16.28 -57.03 21.38
CA ARG A 106 -17.16 -56.53 20.32
C ARG A 106 -18.25 -55.59 20.87
N GLN A 107 -18.99 -56.03 21.88
CA GLN A 107 -20.03 -55.21 22.52
C GLN A 107 -19.45 -53.91 23.08
N ALA A 108 -18.27 -53.97 23.70
CA ALA A 108 -17.59 -52.77 24.19
C ALA A 108 -17.18 -51.83 23.04
N GLY A 109 -16.76 -52.35 21.89
CA GLY A 109 -16.49 -51.54 20.69
C GLY A 109 -17.73 -50.85 20.15
N GLU A 110 -18.88 -51.54 20.13
CA GLU A 110 -20.17 -50.97 19.72
C GLU A 110 -20.63 -49.87 20.68
N ILE A 111 -20.51 -50.09 22.00
CA ILE A 111 -20.84 -49.09 23.04
C ILE A 111 -19.94 -47.84 22.93
N LEU A 112 -18.67 -48.03 22.56
CA LEU A 112 -17.68 -46.95 22.45
C LEU A 112 -17.61 -46.30 21.06
N ASP A 113 -18.48 -46.71 20.13
CA ASP A 113 -18.49 -46.23 18.73
C ASP A 113 -17.15 -46.47 17.99
N TYR A 114 -16.50 -47.60 18.28
CA TYR A 114 -15.31 -48.08 17.56
C TYR A 114 -15.64 -49.10 16.46
N GLY A 115 -16.92 -49.45 16.31
CA GLY A 115 -17.41 -50.44 15.34
C GLY A 115 -17.12 -51.88 15.76
N GLU A 116 -17.08 -52.78 14.77
CA GLU A 116 -16.89 -54.22 14.99
C GLU A 116 -15.42 -54.54 15.34
N VAL A 117 -15.09 -54.52 16.63
CA VAL A 117 -13.75 -54.85 17.14
C VAL A 117 -13.58 -56.34 17.38
N GLY A 118 -13.27 -57.08 16.30
CA GLY A 118 -13.00 -58.52 16.34
C GLY A 118 -14.25 -59.41 16.31
N PRO A 119 -14.08 -60.74 16.30
CA PRO A 119 -15.19 -61.70 16.30
C PRO A 119 -16.07 -61.59 17.56
N GLU A 120 -17.35 -61.95 17.43
CA GLU A 120 -18.33 -61.86 18.53
C GLU A 120 -18.00 -62.78 19.71
N ASP A 121 -17.38 -63.92 19.43
CA ASP A 121 -16.95 -64.95 20.38
C ASP A 121 -15.49 -64.76 20.85
N SER A 122 -14.81 -63.69 20.40
CA SER A 122 -13.41 -63.49 20.74
C SER A 122 -13.25 -63.03 22.19
N PRO A 123 -12.47 -63.73 23.04
CA PRO A 123 -12.20 -63.28 24.39
C PRO A 123 -11.18 -62.12 24.44
N TYR A 124 -10.48 -61.83 23.34
CA TYR A 124 -9.28 -61.00 23.37
C TYR A 124 -9.59 -59.52 23.12
N SER A 125 -9.25 -58.66 24.07
CA SER A 125 -9.45 -57.21 23.98
C SER A 125 -8.30 -56.46 23.29
N ASP A 126 -7.29 -57.15 22.75
CA ASP A 126 -6.16 -56.53 22.04
C ASP A 126 -6.64 -55.66 20.87
N VAL A 127 -7.63 -56.14 20.11
CA VAL A 127 -8.21 -55.42 18.97
C VAL A 127 -8.96 -54.16 19.43
N LEU A 128 -9.73 -54.25 20.52
CA LEU A 128 -10.40 -53.10 21.12
C LEU A 128 -9.39 -52.04 21.60
N HIS A 129 -8.31 -52.46 22.27
CA HIS A 129 -7.25 -51.54 22.70
C HIS A 129 -6.56 -50.89 21.49
N ALA A 130 -6.32 -51.64 20.42
CA ALA A 130 -5.75 -51.11 19.19
C ALA A 130 -6.70 -50.09 18.52
N ALA A 131 -8.00 -50.38 18.47
CA ALA A 131 -9.02 -49.47 17.96
C ALA A 131 -9.10 -48.19 18.78
N CYS A 132 -9.14 -48.30 20.12
CA CYS A 132 -9.13 -47.15 21.03
C CYS A 132 -7.88 -46.28 20.85
N LEU A 133 -6.71 -46.88 20.66
CA LEU A 133 -5.48 -46.15 20.38
C LEU A 133 -5.51 -45.47 19.01
N ALA A 134 -6.00 -46.16 17.97
CA ALA A 134 -6.11 -45.65 16.62
C ALA A 134 -7.12 -44.50 16.49
N ALA A 135 -8.19 -44.51 17.30
CA ALA A 135 -9.20 -43.45 17.33
C ALA A 135 -8.65 -42.12 17.90
N LYS A 136 -7.54 -42.13 18.63
CA LYS A 136 -6.94 -40.90 19.17
C LYS A 136 -6.26 -40.10 18.06
N ARG A 137 -6.76 -38.89 17.79
CA ARG A 137 -6.19 -37.94 16.81
C ARG A 137 -4.70 -37.61 17.00
N ARG A 138 -4.20 -37.74 18.23
CA ARG A 138 -2.80 -37.50 18.60
C ARG A 138 -2.34 -38.59 19.57
N PRO A 139 -1.88 -39.75 19.09
CA PRO A 139 -1.29 -40.74 19.98
C PRO A 139 -0.06 -40.12 20.66
N ILE A 140 -0.05 -40.11 22.00
CA ILE A 140 1.03 -39.54 22.83
C ILE A 140 2.35 -40.30 22.56
N VAL A 141 2.24 -41.60 22.30
CA VAL A 141 3.36 -42.46 21.91
C VAL A 141 3.27 -42.71 20.41
N VAL A 142 4.08 -41.97 19.65
CA VAL A 142 4.42 -42.36 18.30
C VAL A 142 5.68 -43.21 18.42
N LEU A 143 5.65 -44.45 17.91
CA LEU A 143 6.85 -45.24 17.69
C LEU A 143 7.27 -45.02 16.24
N PRO A 144 8.00 -43.92 15.92
CA PRO A 144 8.32 -43.63 14.53
C PRO A 144 9.30 -44.69 14.03
N THR A 145 8.83 -45.52 13.11
CA THR A 145 9.73 -46.19 12.19
C THR A 145 10.28 -45.14 11.21
N GLU A 146 11.46 -45.36 10.63
CA GLU A 146 12.05 -44.42 9.66
C GLU A 146 11.06 -44.09 8.52
N LYS A 147 10.38 -45.12 7.99
CA LYS A 147 9.35 -44.96 6.97
C LYS A 147 8.17 -44.08 7.41
N PHE A 148 7.75 -44.20 8.67
CA PHE A 148 6.68 -43.35 9.21
C PHE A 148 7.14 -41.90 9.35
N ARG A 149 8.41 -41.69 9.75
CA ARG A 149 8.98 -40.35 9.85
C ARG A 149 9.05 -39.66 8.49
N ASP A 150 9.50 -40.38 7.46
CA ASP A 150 9.59 -39.85 6.10
C ASP A 150 8.20 -39.50 5.56
N ARG A 151 7.22 -40.40 5.73
CA ARG A 151 5.83 -40.13 5.34
C ARG A 151 5.23 -38.93 6.09
N SER A 152 5.50 -38.81 7.39
CA SER A 152 5.02 -37.67 8.18
C SER A 152 5.64 -36.36 7.71
N ASN A 153 6.94 -36.36 7.35
CA ASN A 153 7.62 -35.20 6.82
C ASN A 153 7.08 -34.82 5.43
N THR A 154 6.81 -35.79 4.54
CA THR A 154 6.18 -35.52 3.25
C THR A 154 4.77 -34.97 3.40
N ASP A 155 3.95 -35.52 4.31
CA ASP A 155 2.61 -35.03 4.57
C ASP A 155 2.63 -33.59 5.13
N ARG A 156 3.59 -33.28 6.01
CA ARG A 156 3.79 -31.92 6.52
C ARG A 156 4.22 -30.96 5.41
N ALA A 157 5.18 -31.36 4.58
CA ALA A 157 5.64 -30.56 3.45
C ALA A 157 4.50 -30.32 2.44
N PHE A 158 3.71 -31.34 2.14
CA PHE A 158 2.56 -31.24 1.25
C PHE A 158 1.48 -30.31 1.81
N ARG A 159 1.14 -30.43 3.11
CA ARG A 159 0.19 -29.51 3.76
C ARG A 159 0.69 -28.07 3.78
N ALA A 160 1.96 -27.86 4.10
CA ALA A 160 2.57 -26.53 4.06
C ALA A 160 2.56 -25.96 2.63
N GLY A 161 2.88 -26.78 1.63
CA GLY A 161 2.81 -26.42 0.22
C GLY A 161 1.41 -26.02 -0.22
N PHE A 162 0.39 -26.81 0.16
CA PHE A 162 -1.01 -26.51 -0.14
C PHE A 162 -1.48 -25.20 0.48
N VAL A 163 -1.18 -24.98 1.77
CA VAL A 163 -1.52 -23.72 2.47
C VAL A 163 -0.84 -22.52 1.81
N SER A 164 0.42 -22.66 1.42
CA SER A 164 1.18 -21.60 0.75
C SER A 164 0.59 -21.29 -0.63
N ALA A 165 0.23 -22.31 -1.41
CA ALA A 165 -0.41 -22.15 -2.71
C ALA A 165 -1.80 -21.49 -2.60
N ALA A 166 -2.59 -21.87 -1.59
CA ALA A 166 -3.88 -21.25 -1.31
C ALA A 166 -3.73 -19.76 -0.95
N ALA A 167 -2.74 -19.43 -0.10
CA ALA A 167 -2.44 -18.05 0.27
C ALA A 167 -1.99 -17.20 -0.94
N LEU A 168 -1.12 -17.75 -1.80
CA LEU A 168 -0.69 -17.07 -3.02
C LEU A 168 -1.85 -16.86 -4.00
N THR A 169 -2.72 -17.85 -4.14
CA THR A 169 -3.93 -17.73 -4.97
C THR A 169 -4.85 -16.61 -4.45
N LEU A 170 -5.09 -16.58 -3.14
CA LEU A 170 -5.91 -15.54 -2.51
C LEU A 170 -5.28 -14.15 -2.69
N PHE A 171 -3.97 -14.02 -2.48
CA PHE A 171 -3.24 -12.77 -2.70
C PHE A 171 -3.36 -12.29 -4.15
N THR A 172 -3.24 -13.21 -5.11
CA THR A 172 -3.38 -12.90 -6.55
C THR A 172 -4.79 -12.40 -6.86
N LEU A 173 -5.83 -13.03 -6.30
CA LEU A 173 -7.22 -12.60 -6.49
C LEU A 173 -7.46 -11.20 -5.91
N LEU A 174 -6.92 -10.91 -4.72
CA LEU A 174 -7.03 -9.59 -4.10
C LEU A 174 -6.30 -8.52 -4.92
N TYR A 175 -5.12 -8.83 -5.45
CA TYR A 175 -4.36 -7.90 -6.29
C TYR A 175 -5.09 -7.58 -7.60
N VAL A 176 -5.62 -8.60 -8.29
CA VAL A 176 -6.44 -8.39 -9.50
C VAL A 176 -7.69 -7.58 -9.18
N GLY A 177 -8.34 -7.84 -8.04
CA GLY A 177 -9.47 -7.04 -7.57
C GLY A 177 -9.12 -5.57 -7.37
N SER A 178 -7.95 -5.26 -6.79
CA SER A 178 -7.51 -3.86 -6.62
C SER A 178 -7.26 -3.16 -7.96
N LEU A 179 -6.64 -3.81 -8.94
CA LEU A 179 -6.42 -3.23 -10.26
C LEU A 179 -7.74 -2.93 -10.99
N LEU A 180 -8.76 -3.77 -10.82
CA LEU A 180 -10.09 -3.53 -11.39
C LEU A 180 -10.78 -2.33 -10.74
N PHE A 181 -10.57 -2.11 -9.45
CA PHE A 181 -11.11 -0.95 -8.73
C PHE A 181 -10.44 0.35 -9.19
N ASP A 182 -9.10 0.37 -9.28
CA ASP A 182 -8.35 1.53 -9.80
C ASP A 182 -8.74 1.86 -11.26
N ALA A 183 -8.93 0.82 -12.08
CA ALA A 183 -9.39 0.99 -13.46
C ALA A 183 -10.82 1.58 -13.52
N TYR A 184 -11.68 1.22 -12.57
CA TYR A 184 -13.03 1.78 -12.49
C TYR A 184 -13.00 3.26 -12.06
N ASP A 185 -12.23 3.60 -11.02
CA ASP A 185 -12.11 4.99 -10.54
C ASP A 185 -11.55 5.90 -11.65
N THR A 186 -10.49 5.47 -12.33
CA THR A 186 -9.92 6.22 -13.45
C THR A 186 -10.88 6.40 -14.63
N GLN A 187 -11.72 5.39 -14.93
CA GLN A 187 -12.78 5.51 -15.93
C GLN A 187 -13.81 6.57 -15.50
N THR A 188 -14.25 6.55 -14.25
CA THR A 188 -15.23 7.53 -13.75
C THR A 188 -14.67 8.95 -13.74
N GLU A 189 -13.40 9.13 -13.39
CA GLU A 189 -12.72 10.43 -13.46
C GLU A 189 -12.62 10.93 -14.90
N ALA A 190 -12.28 10.05 -15.85
CA ALA A 190 -12.26 10.38 -17.27
C ALA A 190 -13.65 10.80 -17.78
N ASP A 191 -14.72 10.11 -17.36
CA ASP A 191 -16.09 10.45 -17.72
C ASP A 191 -16.51 11.82 -17.15
N VAL A 192 -16.10 12.13 -15.91
CA VAL A 192 -16.36 13.45 -15.29
C VAL A 192 -15.59 14.55 -16.04
N LEU A 193 -14.31 14.34 -16.36
CA LEU A 193 -13.50 15.32 -17.09
C LEU A 193 -14.04 15.58 -18.50
N THR A 194 -14.47 14.53 -19.21
CA THR A 194 -15.08 14.70 -20.54
C THR A 194 -16.40 15.46 -20.47
N ALA A 195 -17.22 15.21 -19.44
CA ALA A 195 -18.44 15.98 -19.20
C ALA A 195 -18.13 17.46 -18.88
N GLN A 196 -17.12 17.74 -18.05
CA GLN A 196 -16.67 19.11 -17.75
C GLN A 196 -16.19 19.83 -19.02
N MET A 197 -15.33 19.20 -19.81
CA MET A 197 -14.87 19.75 -21.08
C MET A 197 -16.03 20.09 -22.03
N ALA A 198 -17.05 19.22 -22.10
CA ALA A 198 -18.23 19.49 -22.92
C ALA A 198 -19.01 20.72 -22.42
N THR A 199 -19.16 20.89 -21.09
CA THR A 199 -19.83 22.08 -20.53
C THR A 199 -19.04 23.37 -20.74
N GLU A 200 -17.71 23.33 -20.60
CA GLU A 200 -16.84 24.48 -20.87
C GLU A 200 -16.87 24.88 -22.34
N GLN A 201 -16.86 23.90 -23.25
CA GLN A 201 -16.99 24.16 -24.69
C GLN A 201 -18.34 24.83 -25.01
N GLN A 202 -19.45 24.34 -24.43
CA GLN A 202 -20.75 24.99 -24.59
C GLN A 202 -20.75 26.42 -24.04
N ALA A 203 -20.14 26.65 -22.88
CA ALA A 203 -20.01 27.99 -22.31
C ALA A 203 -19.18 28.93 -23.21
N LEU A 204 -18.07 28.44 -23.76
CA LEU A 204 -17.24 29.16 -24.72
C LEU A 204 -17.99 29.48 -26.01
N ASP A 205 -18.78 28.55 -26.53
CA ASP A 205 -19.58 28.78 -27.75
C ASP A 205 -20.70 29.80 -27.51
N LEU A 206 -21.35 29.77 -26.34
CA LEU A 206 -22.30 30.81 -25.94
C LEU A 206 -21.62 32.18 -25.79
N ALA A 207 -20.43 32.24 -25.19
CA ALA A 207 -19.66 33.46 -25.07
C ALA A 207 -19.24 34.00 -26.45
N ARG A 208 -18.73 33.14 -27.34
CA ARG A 208 -18.41 33.49 -28.73
C ARG A 208 -19.62 34.03 -29.48
N ASN A 209 -20.78 33.40 -29.33
CA ASN A 209 -22.01 33.85 -29.98
C ASN A 209 -22.50 35.21 -29.43
N LYS A 210 -22.33 35.48 -28.13
CA LYS A 210 -22.58 36.82 -27.57
C LYS A 210 -21.61 37.87 -28.12
N VAL A 211 -20.35 37.52 -28.32
CA VAL A 211 -19.32 38.45 -28.79
C VAL A 211 -19.47 38.79 -30.28
N LYS A 212 -20.04 37.90 -31.11
CA LYS A 212 -20.33 38.18 -32.53
C LYS A 212 -21.20 39.43 -32.78
N GLY A 213 -21.92 39.92 -31.77
CA GLY A 213 -22.72 41.15 -31.85
C GLY A 213 -21.92 42.45 -31.61
N PHE A 214 -20.66 42.36 -31.18
CA PHE A 214 -19.82 43.54 -30.95
C PHE A 214 -19.05 43.90 -32.22
N ALA A 215 -18.88 45.20 -32.46
CA ALA A 215 -18.15 45.72 -33.62
C ALA A 215 -16.63 45.48 -33.55
N ILE A 216 -16.13 45.02 -32.41
CA ILE A 216 -14.70 44.79 -32.12
C ILE A 216 -14.44 43.27 -32.15
N PRO A 217 -13.42 42.78 -32.88
CA PRO A 217 -13.01 41.38 -32.87
C PRO A 217 -12.72 40.88 -31.45
N LEU A 218 -13.09 39.63 -31.16
CA LEU A 218 -12.82 38.99 -29.86
C LEU A 218 -11.33 39.00 -29.50
N ASP A 219 -10.46 38.81 -30.49
CA ASP A 219 -9.01 38.79 -30.30
C ASP A 219 -8.49 40.13 -29.75
N ASP A 220 -9.08 41.25 -30.18
CA ASP A 220 -8.71 42.58 -29.69
C ASP A 220 -9.17 42.80 -28.24
N LEU A 221 -10.36 42.31 -27.87
CA LEU A 221 -10.86 42.36 -26.49
C LEU A 221 -10.00 41.50 -25.54
N LEU A 222 -9.60 40.30 -25.98
CA LEU A 222 -8.69 39.43 -25.23
C LEU A 222 -7.33 40.07 -25.08
N LEU A 223 -6.81 40.73 -26.13
CA LEU A 223 -5.53 41.43 -26.07
C LEU A 223 -5.57 42.61 -25.10
N VAL A 224 -6.67 43.36 -25.03
CA VAL A 224 -6.87 44.41 -24.02
C VAL A 224 -6.91 43.82 -22.61
N GLY A 225 -7.68 42.75 -22.39
CA GLY A 225 -7.76 42.08 -21.08
C GLY A 225 -6.43 41.54 -20.60
N GLN A 226 -5.69 40.84 -21.47
CA GLN A 226 -4.35 40.33 -21.18
C GLN A 226 -3.35 41.47 -20.92
N SER A 227 -3.50 42.60 -21.63
CA SER A 227 -2.67 43.79 -21.39
C SER A 227 -2.97 44.41 -20.02
N GLU A 228 -4.24 44.53 -19.63
CA GLU A 228 -4.64 45.02 -18.30
C GLU A 228 -4.16 44.11 -17.17
N GLU A 229 -4.34 42.80 -17.30
CA GLU A 229 -3.81 41.82 -16.33
C GLU A 229 -2.29 41.90 -16.23
N SER A 230 -1.61 42.07 -17.37
CA SER A 230 -0.15 42.24 -17.40
C SER A 230 0.27 43.54 -16.71
N PHE A 231 -0.45 44.64 -16.90
CA PHE A 231 -0.18 45.89 -16.17
C PHE A 231 -0.45 45.75 -14.67
N ALA A 232 -1.55 45.11 -14.28
CA ALA A 232 -1.93 44.89 -12.89
C ALA A 232 -0.92 43.99 -12.14
N LYS A 233 -0.50 42.88 -12.77
CA LYS A 233 0.49 41.95 -12.21
C LYS A 233 1.82 42.62 -11.87
N HIS A 234 2.25 43.58 -12.70
CA HIS A 234 3.50 44.32 -12.50
C HIS A 234 3.31 45.66 -11.77
N GLN A 235 2.09 45.94 -11.27
CA GLN A 235 1.73 47.18 -10.58
C GLN A 235 2.04 48.44 -11.40
N ILE A 236 1.88 48.36 -12.72
CA ILE A 236 2.15 49.46 -13.64
C ILE A 236 0.85 50.22 -13.87
N ASN A 237 0.89 51.53 -13.64
CA ASN A 237 -0.21 52.41 -13.99
C ASN A 237 0.08 53.04 -15.38
N PRO A 238 -0.51 52.52 -16.48
CA PRO A 238 -0.21 53.00 -17.83
C PRO A 238 -0.59 54.46 -18.01
N THR A 239 -1.63 54.95 -17.32
CA THR A 239 -2.04 56.35 -17.36
C THR A 239 -0.97 57.27 -16.80
N ASN A 240 -0.33 56.90 -15.68
CA ASN A 240 0.75 57.69 -15.09
C ASN A 240 2.00 57.69 -15.97
N LEU A 241 2.34 56.56 -16.59
CA LEU A 241 3.45 56.47 -17.55
C LEU A 241 3.20 57.34 -18.78
N LEU A 242 2.01 57.24 -19.38
CA LEU A 242 1.62 58.05 -20.54
C LEU A 242 1.56 59.54 -20.20
N ARG A 243 1.09 59.91 -19.00
CA ARG A 243 1.07 61.30 -18.53
C ARG A 243 2.49 61.85 -18.34
N SER A 244 3.40 61.05 -17.78
CA SER A 244 4.81 61.42 -17.61
C SER A 244 5.49 61.59 -18.95
N LEU A 245 5.25 60.67 -19.89
CA LEU A 245 5.73 60.77 -21.28
C LEU A 245 5.20 62.05 -21.95
N ALA A 246 3.88 62.28 -21.90
CA ALA A 246 3.24 63.44 -22.51
C ALA A 246 3.77 64.76 -21.93
N GLY A 247 4.01 64.85 -20.62
CA GLY A 247 4.56 66.05 -19.98
C GLY A 247 6.01 66.39 -20.38
N THR A 248 6.75 65.41 -20.91
CA THR A 248 8.14 65.63 -21.37
C THR A 248 8.25 65.97 -22.86
N LEU A 249 7.21 65.69 -23.66
CA LEU A 249 7.20 65.95 -25.08
C LEU A 249 6.82 67.41 -25.37
N GLU A 250 7.65 68.12 -26.14
CA GLU A 250 7.30 69.45 -26.64
C GLU A 250 6.25 69.37 -27.76
N PRO A 251 5.51 70.47 -28.01
CA PRO A 251 4.58 70.55 -29.15
C PRO A 251 5.24 70.28 -30.52
N SER A 252 6.56 70.46 -30.61
CA SER A 252 7.38 70.18 -31.80
C SER A 252 7.67 68.68 -32.01
N TYR A 253 7.42 67.84 -31.01
CA TYR A 253 7.68 66.39 -31.06
C TYR A 253 6.40 65.62 -31.35
N ARG A 254 6.51 64.58 -32.19
CA ARG A 254 5.39 63.67 -32.47
C ARG A 254 5.77 62.24 -32.10
N LEU A 255 5.03 61.65 -31.17
CA LEU A 255 5.14 60.24 -30.86
C LEU A 255 4.58 59.42 -32.03
N VAL A 256 5.41 58.58 -32.65
CA VAL A 256 5.03 57.77 -33.82
C VAL A 256 4.61 56.38 -33.39
N ARG A 257 5.37 55.79 -32.46
CA ARG A 257 5.16 54.42 -32.00
C ARG A 257 5.46 54.35 -30.51
N LEU A 258 4.61 53.66 -29.79
CA LEU A 258 4.83 53.26 -28.40
C LEU A 258 4.65 51.74 -28.35
N THR A 259 5.65 51.03 -27.87
CA THR A 259 5.63 49.58 -27.73
C THR A 259 6.02 49.26 -26.30
N TYR A 260 5.09 48.65 -25.60
CA TYR A 260 5.31 48.12 -24.26
C TYR A 260 5.63 46.63 -24.39
N ALA A 261 6.71 46.20 -23.74
CA ALA A 261 7.07 44.80 -23.66
C ALA A 261 7.42 44.46 -22.22
N VAL A 262 6.80 43.41 -21.69
CA VAL A 262 7.33 42.71 -20.52
C VAL A 262 8.35 41.73 -21.06
N PRO A 263 9.65 41.88 -20.75
CA PRO A 263 10.62 40.87 -21.16
C PRO A 263 10.16 39.56 -20.52
N ALA A 264 9.93 38.52 -21.35
CA ALA A 264 9.65 37.20 -20.82
C ALA A 264 10.78 36.88 -19.82
N PRO A 265 10.45 36.35 -18.62
CA PRO A 265 11.50 35.89 -17.71
C PRO A 265 12.39 35.02 -18.56
N GLN A 266 13.68 35.39 -18.70
CA GLN A 266 14.64 34.55 -19.39
C GLN A 266 14.48 33.22 -18.69
N GLN A 267 13.83 32.23 -19.35
CA GLN A 267 13.69 30.91 -18.79
C GLN A 267 15.13 30.52 -18.57
N ALA A 268 15.55 30.56 -17.30
CA ALA A 268 16.90 30.21 -16.92
C ALA A 268 17.06 28.86 -17.57
N ASN A 269 17.89 28.79 -18.63
CA ASN A 269 18.06 27.59 -19.43
C ASN A 269 18.42 26.51 -18.42
N SER A 270 17.40 25.78 -17.97
CA SER A 270 17.50 24.82 -16.89
C SER A 270 18.25 23.71 -17.58
N GLY A 271 19.57 23.73 -17.34
CA GLY A 271 20.53 23.00 -18.15
C GLY A 271 20.01 21.61 -18.42
N GLY A 272 19.60 21.39 -19.68
CA GLY A 272 19.70 20.07 -20.27
C GLY A 272 21.14 19.67 -20.06
N ALA A 273 21.35 18.74 -19.14
CA ALA A 273 22.65 18.26 -18.71
C ALA A 273 23.41 17.75 -19.95
N THR A 274 24.20 18.62 -20.56
CA THR A 274 25.29 18.19 -21.42
C THR A 274 26.41 17.75 -20.48
N PRO A 275 26.88 16.50 -20.57
CA PRO A 275 27.88 15.97 -19.66
C PRO A 275 29.17 16.78 -19.79
N VAL A 276 29.61 17.32 -18.66
CA VAL A 276 30.81 18.14 -18.51
C VAL A 276 32.04 17.36 -18.99
N LYS A 277 32.59 17.76 -20.15
CA LYS A 277 33.99 17.47 -20.47
C LYS A 277 34.87 18.34 -19.57
N ARG A 278 35.49 17.70 -18.58
CA ARG A 278 36.58 18.26 -17.77
C ARG A 278 37.68 18.77 -18.69
N GLY A 279 37.96 20.07 -18.65
CA GLY A 279 39.17 20.63 -19.22
C GLY A 279 39.19 22.15 -19.22
N PHE A 280 40.18 22.70 -18.50
CA PHE A 280 40.68 24.08 -18.47
C PHE A 280 40.07 25.09 -17.48
N PRO A 281 40.87 25.61 -16.52
CA PRO A 281 40.56 26.81 -15.77
C PRO A 281 40.93 28.03 -16.61
N GLY A 282 39.92 28.67 -17.22
CA GLY A 282 40.09 29.89 -18.01
C GLY A 282 39.16 30.99 -17.52
N PHE A 283 39.76 32.06 -16.98
CA PHE A 283 39.24 33.43 -16.83
C PHE A 283 37.72 33.60 -16.60
N GLY A 284 37.36 33.86 -15.34
CA GLY A 284 36.05 34.37 -14.95
C GLY A 284 35.79 35.74 -15.58
N GLY A 285 34.93 35.77 -16.60
CA GLY A 285 34.21 36.97 -16.97
C GLY A 285 33.11 37.19 -15.96
N ASP A 286 33.09 38.34 -15.30
CA ASP A 286 31.99 38.79 -14.47
C ASP A 286 30.70 38.77 -15.30
N ASN A 287 29.91 37.70 -15.17
CA ASN A 287 28.51 37.69 -15.57
C ASN A 287 27.79 38.69 -14.67
N LYS A 288 27.87 39.96 -15.06
CA LYS A 288 27.09 41.04 -14.48
C LYS A 288 25.64 40.63 -14.68
N LYS A 289 25.02 40.06 -13.63
CA LYS A 289 23.61 39.68 -13.63
C LYS A 289 22.85 40.89 -14.18
N GLU A 290 22.31 40.77 -15.40
CA GLU A 290 21.41 41.78 -15.93
C GLU A 290 20.27 41.88 -14.92
N ALA A 291 20.18 43.04 -14.26
CA ALA A 291 19.15 43.27 -13.25
C ALA A 291 17.79 42.98 -13.91
N GLU A 292 16.95 42.21 -13.22
CA GLU A 292 15.62 41.87 -13.72
C GLU A 292 14.89 43.16 -14.10
N THR A 293 14.54 43.27 -15.38
CA THR A 293 13.81 44.41 -15.91
C THR A 293 12.32 44.11 -15.79
N LEU A 294 11.59 44.95 -15.05
CA LEU A 294 10.15 44.78 -14.84
C LEU A 294 9.37 44.98 -16.13
N PHE A 295 9.76 46.00 -16.92
CA PHE A 295 9.20 46.25 -18.23
C PHE A 295 10.15 47.11 -19.08
N GLU A 296 9.97 46.99 -20.40
CA GLU A 296 10.58 47.83 -21.41
C GLU A 296 9.51 48.65 -22.11
N LEU A 297 9.67 49.98 -22.10
CA LEU A 297 8.88 50.89 -22.92
C LEU A 297 9.76 51.43 -24.04
N ARG A 298 9.45 51.04 -25.27
CA ARG A 298 10.12 51.52 -26.48
C ARG A 298 9.23 52.54 -27.16
N PHE A 299 9.79 53.68 -27.54
CA PHE A 299 9.04 54.63 -28.33
C PHE A 299 9.88 55.39 -29.33
N THR A 300 9.23 55.69 -30.45
CA THR A 300 9.82 56.43 -31.56
C THR A 300 9.24 57.84 -31.57
N VAL A 301 10.11 58.83 -31.41
CA VAL A 301 9.75 60.25 -31.48
C VAL A 301 10.27 60.85 -32.77
N ARG A 302 9.37 61.53 -33.47
CA ARG A 302 9.68 62.34 -34.65
C ARG A 302 9.91 63.79 -34.23
N PHE A 303 11.01 64.36 -34.68
CA PHE A 303 11.38 65.75 -34.40
C PHE A 303 10.95 66.68 -35.52
N SER A 304 10.44 67.86 -35.17
CA SER A 304 10.14 68.93 -36.13
C SER A 304 11.28 69.94 -36.10
N GLY A 305 12.35 69.69 -36.86
CA GLY A 305 13.51 70.56 -36.97
C GLY A 305 13.98 70.67 -38.42
N ASP A 306 14.64 71.78 -38.75
CA ASP A 306 15.27 71.96 -40.06
C ASP A 306 16.43 70.95 -40.21
N ARG A 307 16.37 70.14 -41.27
CA ARG A 307 17.38 69.11 -41.56
C ARG A 307 18.76 69.70 -41.83
N SER A 308 18.83 70.99 -42.16
CA SER A 308 20.09 71.71 -42.37
C SER A 308 20.93 71.82 -41.08
N GLN A 309 20.33 71.60 -39.90
CA GLN A 309 20.98 71.70 -38.59
C GLN A 309 20.95 70.37 -37.83
N PRO A 310 21.74 69.37 -38.25
CA PRO A 310 21.76 68.04 -37.64
C PRO A 310 22.16 68.07 -36.16
N GLU A 311 23.05 69.00 -35.79
CA GLU A 311 23.51 69.21 -34.42
C GLU A 311 22.37 69.62 -33.48
N LEU A 312 21.46 70.47 -33.95
CA LEU A 312 20.30 70.91 -33.18
C LEU A 312 19.35 69.74 -32.90
N ILE A 313 19.10 68.87 -33.88
CA ILE A 313 18.23 67.70 -33.73
C ILE A 313 18.83 66.67 -32.77
N ILE A 314 20.15 66.46 -32.82
CA ILE A 314 20.87 65.59 -31.87
C ILE A 314 20.80 66.18 -30.47
N GLN A 315 20.97 67.50 -30.33
CA GLN A 315 20.85 68.17 -29.03
C GLN A 315 19.44 68.04 -28.47
N GLN A 316 18.40 68.26 -29.28
CA GLN A 316 17.00 68.06 -28.88
C GLN A 316 16.70 66.62 -28.42
N ALA A 317 17.29 65.61 -29.08
CA ALA A 317 17.14 64.23 -28.67
C ALA A 317 17.81 63.94 -27.31
N LYS A 318 18.98 64.53 -27.04
CA LYS A 318 19.65 64.44 -25.74
C LYS A 318 18.85 65.17 -24.66
N ASP A 319 18.38 66.38 -24.94
CA ASP A 319 17.57 67.16 -24.00
C ASP A 319 16.25 66.43 -23.66
N LEU A 320 15.65 65.75 -24.62
CA LEU A 320 14.48 64.90 -24.38
C LEU A 320 14.82 63.71 -23.48
N LYS A 321 15.94 63.02 -23.72
CA LYS A 321 16.42 61.94 -22.83
C LYS A 321 16.59 62.45 -21.39
N ASP A 322 17.21 63.62 -21.21
CA ASP A 322 17.48 64.18 -19.88
C ASP A 322 16.19 64.67 -19.18
N ARG A 323 15.18 65.12 -19.93
CA ARG A 323 13.84 65.41 -19.39
C ARG A 323 13.10 64.14 -18.99
N LEU A 324 13.15 63.10 -19.81
CA LEU A 324 12.56 61.80 -19.49
C LEU A 324 13.19 61.18 -18.24
N ALA A 325 14.52 61.25 -18.12
CA ALA A 325 15.23 60.76 -16.94
C ALA A 325 14.85 61.53 -15.67
N ARG A 326 14.60 62.85 -15.77
CA ARG A 326 14.11 63.66 -14.64
C ARG A 326 12.65 63.39 -14.29
N ALA A 327 11.79 63.17 -15.29
CA ALA A 327 10.37 62.90 -15.07
C ALA A 327 10.12 61.48 -14.54
N MET A 328 11.03 60.55 -14.81
CA MET A 328 10.93 59.14 -14.43
C MET A 328 12.21 58.69 -13.70
N PRO A 329 12.43 59.15 -12.45
CA PRO A 329 13.70 58.94 -11.74
C PRO A 329 14.01 57.45 -11.46
N ASP A 330 12.98 56.62 -11.35
CA ASP A 330 13.12 55.17 -11.11
C ASP A 330 13.35 54.36 -12.39
N HIS A 331 13.53 55.03 -13.55
CA HIS A 331 13.65 54.37 -14.84
C HIS A 331 14.97 54.72 -15.52
N GLU A 332 15.59 53.70 -16.10
CA GLU A 332 16.76 53.85 -16.95
C GLU A 332 16.30 54.26 -18.36
N VAL A 333 16.58 55.50 -18.74
CA VAL A 333 16.27 56.04 -20.07
C VAL A 333 17.50 55.97 -20.96
N SER A 334 17.40 55.22 -22.06
CA SER A 334 18.46 55.06 -23.06
C SER A 334 17.95 55.46 -24.44
N VAL A 335 18.84 56.04 -25.26
CA VAL A 335 18.56 56.34 -26.67
C VAL A 335 19.12 55.18 -27.47
N VAL A 336 18.24 54.40 -28.11
CA VAL A 336 18.61 53.22 -28.90
C VAL A 336 19.10 53.64 -30.27
N GLN A 337 18.40 54.59 -30.89
CA GLN A 337 18.74 55.10 -32.22
C GLN A 337 18.62 56.62 -32.25
N LEU A 338 19.67 57.30 -32.69
CA LEU A 338 19.67 58.76 -32.85
C LEU A 338 18.99 59.16 -34.19
N PRO A 339 18.44 60.38 -34.30
CA PRO A 339 17.69 60.86 -35.46
C PRO A 339 18.44 60.83 -36.80
N LEU A 340 19.77 60.77 -36.74
CA LEU A 340 20.66 60.77 -37.90
C LEU A 340 21.61 59.60 -37.72
N ASN A 341 21.36 58.54 -38.48
CA ASN A 341 22.17 57.34 -38.46
C ASN A 341 23.49 57.61 -39.22
N GLN A 342 24.41 58.37 -38.61
CA GLN A 342 25.77 58.48 -39.10
C GLN A 342 26.47 57.15 -38.84
N MET A 343 26.26 56.18 -39.73
CA MET A 343 27.02 54.93 -39.68
C MET A 343 28.51 55.27 -39.77
N ARG A 344 29.26 54.90 -38.74
CA ARG A 344 30.73 55.09 -38.64
C ARG A 344 31.54 54.22 -39.62
N ASN A 345 30.88 53.49 -40.53
CA ASN A 345 31.48 52.53 -41.47
C ASN A 345 31.29 52.89 -42.96
N GLN A 346 30.95 54.14 -43.32
CA GLN A 346 31.13 54.56 -44.71
C GLN A 346 32.63 54.80 -44.97
N VAL A 347 33.28 53.77 -45.51
CA VAL A 347 34.54 53.89 -46.24
C VAL A 347 34.31 54.89 -47.38
N LEU A 348 35.12 55.96 -47.41
CA LEU A 348 35.17 56.94 -48.50
C LEU A 348 35.70 56.25 -49.77
N GLU A 349 34.85 55.51 -50.47
CA GLU A 349 35.04 55.27 -51.90
C GLU A 349 34.31 56.37 -52.65
N GLY A 350 35.10 57.21 -53.33
CA GLY A 350 34.64 58.39 -54.03
C GLY A 350 33.68 58.04 -55.16
N ASN A 351 32.39 58.24 -54.93
CA ASN A 351 31.43 58.46 -55.99
C ASN A 351 30.47 59.58 -55.56
N THR A 352 30.56 60.71 -56.25
CA THR A 352 29.87 61.97 -55.94
C THR A 352 28.39 61.88 -56.32
N ALA A 353 27.59 61.21 -55.49
CA ALA A 353 26.14 61.38 -55.41
C ALA A 353 25.62 60.76 -54.10
N VAL A 354 26.03 61.30 -52.95
CA VAL A 354 25.44 60.94 -51.65
C VAL A 354 24.06 61.58 -51.58
N GLY A 355 23.01 60.82 -51.90
CA GLY A 355 21.64 61.23 -51.69
C GLY A 355 21.39 61.49 -50.20
N LEU A 356 21.00 62.71 -49.85
CA LEU A 356 20.57 63.04 -48.49
C LEU A 356 19.48 62.05 -48.06
N PRO A 357 19.56 61.43 -46.87
CA PRO A 357 18.51 60.55 -46.37
C PRO A 357 17.18 61.32 -46.36
N THR A 358 16.23 60.88 -47.18
CA THR A 358 14.93 61.55 -47.35
C THR A 358 13.97 61.27 -46.19
N GLY A 359 14.32 60.35 -45.29
CA GLY A 359 13.58 60.01 -44.08
C GLY A 359 13.43 61.18 -43.10
N ILE A 360 12.27 61.27 -42.45
CA ILE A 360 12.01 62.24 -41.39
C ILE A 360 12.87 61.87 -40.16
N PRO A 361 13.53 62.82 -39.48
CA PRO A 361 14.38 62.51 -38.32
C PRO A 361 13.55 61.91 -37.18
N THR A 362 13.88 60.67 -36.80
CA THR A 362 13.23 59.92 -35.72
C THR A 362 14.25 59.34 -34.76
N ALA A 363 14.07 59.51 -33.45
CA ALA A 363 14.85 58.79 -32.44
C ALA A 363 14.02 57.73 -31.75
N ASP A 364 14.67 56.61 -31.45
CA ASP A 364 14.11 55.53 -30.64
C ASP A 364 14.66 55.61 -29.22
N TYR A 365 13.75 55.61 -28.27
CA TYR A 365 14.02 55.63 -26.84
C TYR A 365 13.60 54.30 -26.23
N LEU A 366 14.37 53.85 -25.25
CA LEU A 366 14.09 52.68 -24.44
C LEU A 366 14.15 53.09 -22.98
N VAL A 367 13.01 52.94 -22.31
CA VAL A 367 12.85 53.20 -20.87
C VAL A 367 12.67 51.85 -20.19
N ARG A 368 13.55 51.54 -19.24
CA ARG A 368 13.54 50.29 -18.47
C ARG A 368 13.32 50.60 -17.01
N LYS A 369 12.39 49.90 -16.37
CA LYS A 369 12.30 49.87 -14.90
C LYS A 369 13.04 48.64 -14.40
N ARG A 370 14.05 48.83 -13.56
CA ARG A 370 14.76 47.72 -12.90
C ARG A 370 14.03 47.38 -11.59
N LEU A 371 14.02 46.09 -11.22
CA LEU A 371 13.53 45.60 -9.93
C LEU A 371 14.39 46.10 -8.76
#